data_AF-A0A7K0YJF0-F1
#
_entry.id   AF-A0A7K0YJF0-F1
#
_cell.length_a   1.000
_cell.length_b   1.000
_cell.length_c   1.000
_cell.angle_alpha   90.00
_cell.angle_beta   90.00
_cell.angle_gamma   90.00
#
_symmetry.space_group_name_H-M   'P 1'
#
loop_
_entity.id
_entity.type
_entity.pdbx_description
1 polymer ?
#
loop_
_entity_poly.entity_id
_entity_poly.type
_entity_poly.pdbx_seq_one_letter_code
_entity_poly.pdbx_strand_id
1 'polypeptide(L)' 'IAGVSEGLLPISHATTATEFNEERRLLYVAMTRAKTHLSISWAKSRHTDGKGYREQSTLLRDLKF' A
#
# COMPACT_ATOMS: atom_id res chain seq x y z
N ILE A 1 -0.71 5.96 7.21
CA ILE A 1 -0.17 5.64 5.87
C ILE A 1 -1.31 5.81 4.87
N ALA A 2 -1.10 6.65 3.86
CA ALA A 2 -2.11 6.94 2.84
C ALA A 2 -1.72 6.33 1.50
N GLY A 3 -2.70 6.09 0.63
CA GLY A 3 -2.47 5.61 -0.72
C GLY A 3 -2.02 4.17 -0.83
N VAL A 4 -2.38 3.32 0.14
CA VAL A 4 -2.01 1.89 0.16
C VAL A 4 -2.91 1.09 -0.80
N SER A 5 -2.79 1.39 -2.09
CA SER A 5 -3.56 0.80 -3.18
C SER A 5 -2.67 0.10 -4.19
N GLU A 6 -3.25 -0.86 -4.93
CA GLU A 6 -2.59 -1.52 -6.05
C GLU A 6 -1.99 -0.53 -7.05
N GLY A 7 -0.79 -0.87 -7.53
CA GLY A 7 0.02 -0.06 -8.44
C GLY A 7 0.71 1.16 -7.82
N LEU A 8 0.35 1.56 -6.59
CA LEU A 8 1.06 2.56 -5.78
C LEU A 8 1.89 1.91 -4.67
N LEU A 9 1.38 0.84 -4.06
CA LEU A 9 2.12 0.04 -3.10
C LEU A 9 1.67 -1.42 -3.26
N PRO A 10 2.53 -2.34 -3.72
CA PRO A 10 3.84 -2.09 -4.33
C PRO A 10 3.71 -1.16 -5.54
N ILE A 11 4.74 -0.34 -5.80
CA ILE A 11 4.78 0.45 -7.04
C ILE A 11 4.73 -0.47 -8.27
N SER A 12 4.03 -0.04 -9.32
CA SER A 12 3.85 -0.86 -10.54
C SER A 12 5.15 -1.27 -11.24
N HIS A 13 6.25 -0.58 -10.97
CA HIS A 13 7.57 -0.89 -11.52
C HIS A 13 8.33 -1.98 -10.76
N ALA A 14 7.88 -2.35 -9.55
CA ALA A 14 8.47 -3.45 -8.79
C ALA A 14 7.99 -4.79 -9.36
N THR A 15 8.73 -5.32 -10.33
CA THR A 15 8.35 -6.53 -11.09
C THR A 15 9.13 -7.76 -10.67
N THR A 16 10.28 -7.57 -10.02
CA THR A 16 11.09 -8.66 -9.50
C THR A 16 10.74 -8.96 -8.04
N ALA A 17 11.05 -10.19 -7.60
CA ALA A 17 10.86 -10.56 -6.20
C ALA A 17 11.68 -9.69 -5.23
N THR A 18 12.87 -9.25 -5.63
CA THR A 18 13.73 -8.38 -4.84
C THR A 18 13.11 -6.99 -4.67
N GLU A 19 12.61 -6.38 -5.74
CA GLU A 19 11.93 -5.08 -5.69
C GLU A 19 10.63 -5.16 -4.87
N PHE A 20 9.86 -6.25 -5.03
CA PHE A 20 8.66 -6.47 -4.23
C PHE A 20 8.97 -6.59 -2.73
N ASN A 21 10.04 -7.30 -2.38
CA ASN A 21 10.50 -7.40 -0.99
C ASN A 21 10.96 -6.05 -0.43
N GLU A 22 11.54 -5.19 -1.27
CA GLU A 22 11.90 -3.84 -0.86
C GLU A 22 10.65 -2.99 -0.59
N GLU A 23 9.62 -3.06 -1.42
CA GLU A 23 8.33 -2.39 -1.18
C GLU A 23 7.66 -2.88 0.13
N ARG A 24 7.75 -4.19 0.41
CA ARG A 24 7.33 -4.77 1.69
C ARG A 24 8.15 -4.20 2.85
N ARG A 25 9.46 -4.04 2.70
CA ARG A 25 10.34 -3.43 3.71
C ARG A 25 9.95 -1.96 3.96
N LEU A 26 9.65 -1.21 2.91
CA LEU A 26 9.18 0.17 3.02
C LEU A 26 7.85 0.26 3.78
N LEU A 27 6.88 -0.62 3.47
CA LEU A 27 5.63 -0.70 4.22
C LEU A 27 5.86 -1.05 5.69
N TYR A 28 6.70 -2.05 5.98
CA TYR A 28 7.06 -2.44 7.34
C TYR A 28 7.65 -1.28 8.15
N VAL A 29 8.59 -0.53 7.55
CA VAL A 29 9.13 0.68 8.18
C VAL A 29 8.02 1.68 8.45
N ALA A 30 7.18 1.99 7.47
CA ALA A 30 6.07 2.93 7.65
C ALA A 30 5.10 2.51 8.77
N MET A 31 4.80 1.22 8.90
CA MET A 31 3.94 0.69 9.96
C MET A 31 4.59 0.83 11.34
N THR A 32 5.88 0.49 11.44
CA THR A 32 6.63 0.52 12.72
C THR A 32 7.04 1.93 13.16
N ARG A 33 6.90 2.96 12.31
CA ARG A 33 7.06 4.36 12.73
C ARG A 33 5.96 4.82 13.68
N ALA A 34 4.76 4.23 13.62
CA ALA A 34 3.67 4.58 14.52
C ALA A 34 3.88 3.92 15.89
N LYS A 35 3.89 4.74 16.96
CA LYS A 35 4.10 4.24 18.33
C LYS A 35 2.82 3.77 19.01
N THR A 36 1.69 4.43 18.75
CA THR A 36 0.42 4.20 19.47
C THR A 36 -0.74 3.88 18.54
N HIS A 37 -0.98 4.73 17.54
CA HIS A 37 -2.07 4.56 16.59
C HIS A 37 -1.53 4.61 15.17
N LEU A 38 -1.95 3.65 14.35
CA LEU A 38 -1.65 3.59 12.93
C LEU A 38 -2.96 3.59 12.15
N SER A 39 -3.17 4.63 11.34
CA SER A 39 -4.27 4.65 10.37
C SER A 39 -3.74 4.32 8.98
N ILE A 40 -4.41 3.43 8.27
CA ILE A 40 -4.08 3.04 6.90
C ILE A 40 -5.28 3.34 6.01
N SER A 41 -5.05 3.99 4.88
CA SER A 41 -6.11 4.35 3.94
C SER A 41 -5.70 4.13 2.48
N TRP A 42 -6.70 3.81 1.66
CA TRP A 42 -6.62 3.76 0.21
C TRP A 42 -7.86 4.45 -0.39
N ALA A 43 -7.74 4.91 -1.63
CA ALA A 43 -8.83 5.58 -2.35
C ALA A 43 -9.25 4.72 -3.55
N LYS A 44 -10.55 4.61 -3.79
CA LYS A 44 -11.10 3.88 -4.95
C LYS A 44 -10.76 4.55 -6.30
N SER A 45 -10.57 5.87 -6.29
CA SER A 45 -10.19 6.68 -7.45
C SER A 45 -9.15 7.73 -7.06
N ARG A 46 -8.37 8.23 -8.03
CA ARG A 46 -7.44 9.36 -7.84
C ARG A 46 -8.16 10.70 -7.86
N HIS A 47 -9.22 10.81 -8.67
CA HIS A 47 -10.00 12.04 -8.86
C HIS A 47 -11.39 11.85 -8.27
N THR A 48 -12.01 12.94 -7.81
CA THR A 48 -13.35 12.96 -7.18
C THR A 48 -14.42 12.32 -8.07
N ASP A 49 -14.37 12.53 -9.39
CA ASP A 49 -15.33 12.00 -10.36
C ASP A 49 -14.77 10.84 -11.22
N GLY A 50 -13.57 10.35 -10.87
CA GLY A 50 -12.95 9.26 -11.61
C GLY A 50 -13.62 7.92 -11.31
N LYS A 51 -13.76 7.07 -12.34
CA LYS A 51 -14.23 5.70 -12.16
C LYS A 51 -13.32 4.95 -11.19
N GLY A 52 -13.90 4.37 -10.14
CA GLY A 52 -13.15 3.74 -9.06
C GLY A 52 -12.67 2.33 -9.42
N TYR A 53 -11.45 2.21 -9.93
CA TYR A 53 -10.82 0.93 -10.26
C TYR A 53 -9.67 0.53 -9.31
N ARG A 54 -9.33 1.38 -8.34
CA ARG A 54 -8.23 1.08 -7.43
C ARG A 54 -8.68 0.12 -6.34
N GLU A 55 -7.90 -0.94 -6.18
CA GLU A 55 -8.04 -1.88 -5.08
C GLU A 55 -7.03 -1.60 -3.97
N GLN A 56 -7.31 -2.14 -2.79
CA GLN A 56 -6.37 -2.17 -1.67
C GLN A 56 -5.11 -2.97 -2.04
N SER A 57 -3.95 -2.55 -1.54
CA SER A 57 -2.68 -3.25 -1.75
C SER A 57 -2.72 -4.72 -1.30
N THR A 58 -2.14 -5.60 -2.09
CA THR A 58 -1.94 -7.02 -1.79
C THR A 58 -1.03 -7.20 -0.58
N LEU A 59 -0.09 -6.26 -0.33
CA LEU A 59 0.75 -6.30 0.87
C LEU A 59 -0.07 -6.18 2.17
N LEU A 60 -1.27 -5.60 2.12
CA LEU A 60 -2.18 -5.58 3.28
C LEU A 60 -2.87 -6.93 3.50
N ARG A 61 -3.07 -7.74 2.45
CA ARG A 61 -3.71 -9.06 2.57
C ARG A 61 -2.87 -10.04 3.38
N ASP A 62 -1.56 -9.83 3.37
CA ASP A 62 -0.61 -10.64 4.16
C ASP A 62 -0.61 -10.29 5.65
N LEU A 63 -1.16 -9.13 6.03
CA LEU A 63 -1.24 -8.70 7.41
C LEU A 63 -2.45 -9.37 8.08
N LYS A 64 -2.17 -10.29 9.01
CA LYS A 64 -3.18 -10.82 9.92
C LYS A 64 -3.40 -9.82 11.04
N PHE A 65 -4.61 -9.29 11.16
CA PHE A 65 -5.08 -8.51 12.30
C PHE A 65 -5.92 -9.39 13.23
#